data_AF-A0A9D4TUA0-F1
#
_entry.id   AF-A0A9D4TUA0-F1
#
_cell.length_a   1.000
_cell.length_b   1.000
_cell.length_c   1.000
_cell.angle_alpha   90.00
_cell.angle_beta   90.00
_cell.angle_gamma   90.00
#
_symmetry.space_group_name_H-M   'P 1'
#
loop_
_entity.id
_entity.type
_entity.pdbx_description
1 polymer ?
#
loop_
_entity_poly.entity_id
_entity_poly.type
_entity_poly.pdbx_seq_one_letter_code
_entity_poly.pdbx_strand_id
1 'polypeptide(L)'
;MSHAAQALVPSASCLDLSRAQNELKLRWRASSGDLHSLAGREDWELLEKGKRGGGGGSGSNRTSPRAPALLRRRLTWQHAVGAALALALFLFLLPRRHSLYRKGQEAFAQLYYGLDPLMLGRSDARFPAPHCCRDEACASPRRQHAAGGSDGSGSGSGSGTGRMAVVTYLRDDSYVPLLRQLECTLRHSNPGLELGLMMVEGELGHATLAAATALNITLLPVAPLEFSNTYDRRYHYNWIKVRALGLTQYDSVLLLDADMAVPGSLTALFALPFEFAAVWDQSKWLNRYRTAVQKINGGVFLLRPCAAVEAHMLSLLDQHPKLRYTHGTAEQEFFGWYYRYTGATLPLEYNAQAEQSLVEGGLTVGGAVPRIVHFTRNKPFHGPQPGRLGHQYLCTLDQLNRRSIEAGQLAQQPDATASSDDLQHEQYKQQEQEQVTEQQQQQQLSAEQQEQEAKQQQQQDEGGAAGKASAVPVPDAAEQLTRDALSQHGEKHLP
;
A
#
# COMPACT_ATOMS: atom_id res chain seq x y z
N MET A 1 -41.17 5.39 -51.78
CA MET A 1 -40.44 6.43 -51.02
C MET A 1 -41.34 6.90 -49.89
N SER A 2 -41.22 6.29 -48.71
CA SER A 2 -41.96 6.71 -47.51
C SER A 2 -40.96 6.83 -46.38
N HIS A 3 -40.78 8.06 -45.87
CA HIS A 3 -40.00 8.34 -44.67
C HIS A 3 -40.89 8.18 -43.44
N ALA A 4 -40.58 7.19 -42.60
CA ALA A 4 -41.12 7.06 -41.26
C ALA A 4 -40.17 7.76 -40.28
N ALA A 5 -40.64 8.85 -39.66
CA ALA A 5 -39.97 9.50 -38.56
C ALA A 5 -40.24 8.69 -37.27
N GLN A 6 -39.19 8.12 -36.67
CA GLN A 6 -39.27 7.54 -35.33
C GLN A 6 -39.06 8.65 -34.30
N ALA A 7 -40.07 8.82 -33.44
CA ALA A 7 -40.00 9.68 -32.26
C ALA A 7 -39.09 9.04 -31.20
N LEU A 8 -38.05 9.77 -30.80
CA LEU A 8 -37.20 9.43 -29.66
C LEU A 8 -37.98 9.68 -28.35
N VAL A 9 -38.22 8.61 -27.60
CA VAL A 9 -38.69 8.67 -26.21
C VAL A 9 -37.49 9.03 -25.32
N PRO A 10 -37.56 10.06 -24.46
CA PRO A 10 -36.47 10.38 -23.55
C PRO A 10 -36.42 9.33 -22.43
N SER A 11 -35.30 8.59 -22.33
CA SER A 11 -35.07 7.67 -21.22
C SER A 11 -34.78 8.46 -19.94
N ALA A 12 -35.65 8.34 -18.95
CA ALA A 12 -35.42 8.84 -17.61
C ALA A 12 -34.40 7.93 -16.89
N SER A 13 -33.15 8.35 -16.79
CA SER A 13 -32.21 7.94 -15.72
C SER A 13 -30.87 8.68 -15.87
N CYS A 14 -30.67 9.71 -15.03
CA CYS A 14 -29.38 10.35 -14.64
C CYS A 14 -29.58 11.75 -14.04
N LEU A 15 -30.81 12.27 -13.98
CA LEU A 15 -31.09 13.58 -13.39
C LEU A 15 -30.86 13.66 -11.87
N ASP A 16 -30.69 12.55 -11.14
CA ASP A 16 -30.61 12.57 -9.67
C ASP A 16 -29.24 12.90 -9.07
N LEU A 17 -28.13 12.60 -9.74
CA LEU A 17 -26.80 12.93 -9.22
C LEU A 17 -26.46 14.42 -9.37
N SER A 18 -26.92 15.05 -10.45
CA SER A 18 -26.79 16.51 -10.63
C SER A 18 -27.70 17.28 -9.65
N ARG A 19 -28.87 16.71 -9.31
CA ARG A 19 -29.81 17.30 -8.35
C ARG A 19 -29.26 17.20 -6.92
N ALA A 20 -28.69 16.07 -6.53
CA ALA A 20 -27.97 15.94 -5.26
C ALA A 20 -26.76 16.90 -5.16
N GLN A 21 -25.98 17.06 -6.24
CA GLN A 21 -24.90 18.06 -6.30
C GLN A 21 -25.39 19.51 -6.18
N ASN A 22 -26.54 19.84 -6.77
CA ASN A 22 -27.11 21.18 -6.71
C ASN A 22 -27.79 21.47 -5.36
N GLU A 23 -28.43 20.48 -4.73
CA GLU A 23 -28.99 20.63 -3.38
C GLU A 23 -27.91 20.74 -2.29
N LEU A 24 -26.77 20.05 -2.45
CA LEU A 24 -25.60 20.22 -1.58
C LEU A 24 -24.95 21.60 -1.72
N LYS A 25 -24.89 22.16 -2.94
CA LYS A 25 -24.42 23.55 -3.17
C LYS A 25 -25.37 24.60 -2.59
N LEU A 26 -26.68 24.34 -2.57
CA LEU A 26 -27.68 25.27 -2.04
C LEU A 26 -27.69 25.30 -0.50
N ARG A 27 -27.38 24.19 0.18
CA ARG A 27 -27.27 24.16 1.65
C ARG A 27 -26.10 24.97 2.22
N TRP A 28 -25.04 25.22 1.43
CA TRP A 28 -23.85 25.95 1.88
C TRP A 28 -23.91 27.48 1.72
N ARG A 29 -25.03 28.04 1.24
CA ARG A 29 -25.25 29.50 1.22
C ARG A 29 -25.97 30.04 2.48
N ALA A 30 -26.23 29.21 3.48
CA ALA A 30 -26.77 29.66 4.76
C ALA A 30 -25.63 29.94 5.77
N SER A 31 -25.50 31.24 6.10
CA SER A 31 -24.76 31.88 7.19
C SER A 31 -23.24 31.66 7.33
N SER A 32 -22.47 32.41 6.54
CA SER A 32 -21.11 32.85 6.89
C SER A 32 -21.08 33.96 7.95
N GLY A 33 -22.12 34.09 8.79
CA GLY A 33 -22.36 35.25 9.65
C GLY A 33 -21.92 35.10 11.11
N ASP A 34 -21.71 33.88 11.63
CA ASP A 34 -21.64 33.67 13.10
C ASP A 34 -20.31 33.10 13.63
N LEU A 35 -19.24 33.12 12.84
CA LEU A 35 -17.93 32.58 13.27
C LEU A 35 -16.98 33.60 13.92
N HIS A 36 -17.47 34.80 14.29
CA HIS A 36 -16.64 35.82 14.96
C HIS A 36 -16.89 36.01 16.47
N SER A 37 -17.74 35.21 17.12
CA SER A 37 -18.04 35.38 18.56
C SER A 37 -17.44 34.35 19.51
N LEU A 38 -16.60 33.41 19.05
CA LEU A 38 -15.98 32.38 19.90
C LEU A 38 -14.46 32.55 20.14
N ALA A 39 -13.91 33.74 19.86
CA ALA A 39 -12.55 34.10 20.26
C ALA A 39 -12.59 34.95 21.55
N GLY A 40 -12.93 34.33 22.66
CA GLY A 40 -12.99 34.97 23.98
C GLY A 40 -12.22 34.18 25.02
N ARG A 41 -11.01 34.65 25.32
CA ARG A 41 -10.22 34.51 26.57
C ARG A 41 -10.13 33.12 27.21
N GLU A 42 -8.91 32.59 27.28
CA GLU A 42 -8.46 31.86 28.46
C GLU A 42 -6.94 32.04 28.66
N ASP A 43 -6.60 32.37 29.91
CA ASP A 43 -5.31 32.77 30.44
C ASP A 43 -4.31 31.60 30.49
N TRP A 44 -3.04 31.87 30.14
CA TRP A 44 -1.92 30.93 30.25
C TRP A 44 -0.84 31.40 31.25
N GLU A 45 -1.22 32.04 32.35
CA GLU A 45 -0.28 32.29 33.46
C GLU A 45 -0.26 31.13 34.46
N LEU A 46 0.87 30.41 34.51
CA LEU A 46 1.51 29.73 35.65
C LEU A 46 2.00 28.31 35.27
N LEU A 47 3.27 28.21 34.88
CA LEU A 47 4.24 27.22 35.38
C LEU A 47 5.62 27.37 34.71
N GLU A 48 6.32 28.45 35.05
CA GLU A 48 7.78 28.47 34.99
C GLU A 48 8.35 29.08 36.28
N LYS A 49 8.67 28.21 37.25
CA LYS A 49 9.59 28.55 38.33
C LYS A 49 10.60 27.42 38.48
N GLY A 50 11.76 27.61 37.86
CA GLY A 50 12.90 26.73 38.07
C GLY A 50 14.17 27.20 37.38
N LYS A 51 14.87 28.18 37.96
CA LYS A 51 16.33 28.22 38.21
C LYS A 51 16.91 29.63 38.11
N ARG A 52 17.40 30.13 39.26
CA ARG A 52 18.67 30.84 39.46
C ARG A 52 18.75 31.24 40.93
N GLY A 53 19.63 30.59 41.70
CA GLY A 53 20.74 31.25 42.40
C GLY A 53 20.32 31.59 43.84
N GLY A 54 21.09 31.46 44.91
CA GLY A 54 22.50 31.22 45.17
C GLY A 54 22.73 31.64 46.64
N GLY A 55 23.79 31.14 47.28
CA GLY A 55 24.18 31.46 48.66
C GLY A 55 23.48 30.56 49.68
N GLY A 56 24.12 29.96 50.66
CA GLY A 56 25.37 30.26 51.35
C GLY A 56 25.10 29.93 52.81
N GLY A 57 25.88 29.08 53.46
CA GLY A 57 25.57 28.68 54.83
C GLY A 57 26.42 27.55 55.39
N SER A 58 27.51 27.95 56.02
CA SER A 58 28.37 27.18 56.94
C SER A 58 27.57 26.39 57.99
N GLY A 59 28.04 25.19 58.33
CA GLY A 59 27.45 24.40 59.41
C GLY A 59 28.13 23.05 59.64
N SER A 60 29.29 23.08 60.31
CA SER A 60 29.94 21.93 60.94
C SER A 60 28.96 21.06 61.73
N ASN A 61 29.00 19.74 61.55
CA ASN A 61 29.13 18.81 62.67
C ASN A 61 29.55 17.40 62.24
N ARG A 62 30.68 16.97 62.84
CA ARG A 62 31.16 15.59 62.93
C ARG A 62 30.05 14.67 63.44
N THR A 63 29.77 13.59 62.72
CA THR A 63 29.33 12.33 63.33
C THR A 63 29.96 11.15 62.59
N SER A 64 30.38 10.17 63.38
CA SER A 64 31.23 9.02 63.07
C SER A 64 30.67 8.06 62.00
N PRO A 65 31.53 7.27 61.33
CA PRO A 65 31.08 6.21 60.44
C PRO A 65 30.51 5.06 61.28
N ARG A 66 29.18 4.96 61.36
CA ARG A 66 28.53 3.70 61.73
C ARG A 66 28.53 2.80 60.50
N ALA A 67 29.16 1.64 60.64
CA ALA A 67 29.19 0.57 59.66
C ALA A 67 27.77 0.29 59.11
N PRO A 68 27.63 -0.03 57.82
CA PRO A 68 26.35 -0.47 57.28
C PRO A 68 25.96 -1.74 58.01
N ALA A 69 24.92 -1.64 58.85
CA ALA A 69 24.25 -2.80 59.39
C ALA A 69 23.84 -3.64 58.17
N LEU A 70 24.44 -4.82 58.05
CA LEU A 70 24.03 -5.88 57.14
C LEU A 70 22.57 -6.20 57.45
N LEU A 71 21.65 -5.43 56.88
CA LEU A 71 20.27 -5.81 56.67
C LEU A 71 20.33 -6.98 55.69
N ARG A 72 20.63 -8.17 56.23
CA ARG A 72 20.14 -9.44 55.72
C ARG A 72 18.62 -9.33 55.74
N ARG A 73 18.05 -8.63 54.76
CA ARG A 73 16.67 -8.83 54.35
C ARG A 73 16.63 -10.31 54.00
N ARG A 74 16.08 -11.11 54.91
CA ARG A 74 15.52 -12.41 54.57
C ARG A 74 14.52 -12.09 53.48
N LEU A 75 14.94 -12.24 52.23
CA LEU A 75 14.02 -12.38 51.11
C LEU A 75 13.25 -13.63 51.49
N THR A 76 12.09 -13.45 52.14
CA THR A 76 11.31 -14.60 52.55
C THR A 76 10.98 -15.34 51.28
N TRP A 77 11.09 -16.66 51.32
CA TRP A 77 10.86 -17.53 50.18
C TRP A 77 9.54 -17.19 49.46
N GLN A 78 8.55 -16.66 50.19
CA GLN A 78 7.31 -16.08 49.68
C GLN A 78 7.49 -14.95 48.65
N HIS A 79 8.46 -14.05 48.80
CA HIS A 79 8.73 -12.99 47.81
C HIS A 79 9.41 -13.55 46.56
N ALA A 80 10.29 -14.54 46.70
CA ALA A 80 10.92 -15.20 45.57
C ALA A 80 9.89 -16.03 44.77
N VAL A 81 9.02 -16.76 45.46
CA VAL A 81 7.90 -17.51 44.86
C VAL A 81 6.90 -16.55 44.21
N GLY A 82 6.56 -15.44 44.88
CA GLY A 82 5.67 -14.42 44.31
C GLY A 82 6.23 -13.77 43.04
N ALA A 83 7.52 -13.43 43.02
CA ALA A 83 8.19 -12.89 41.83
C ALA A 83 8.28 -13.92 40.70
N ALA A 84 8.58 -15.19 41.02
CA ALA A 84 8.62 -16.27 40.04
C ALA A 84 7.24 -16.55 39.44
N LEU A 85 6.17 -16.56 40.25
CA LEU A 85 4.80 -16.71 39.76
C LEU A 85 4.34 -15.51 38.94
N ALA A 86 4.70 -14.28 39.32
CA ALA A 86 4.39 -13.09 38.52
C ALA A 86 5.11 -13.09 37.17
N LEU A 87 6.39 -13.50 37.15
CA LEU A 87 7.16 -13.67 35.91
C LEU A 87 6.60 -14.80 35.04
N ALA A 88 6.25 -15.95 35.64
CA ALA A 88 5.61 -17.06 34.93
C ALA A 88 4.24 -16.67 34.37
N LEU A 89 3.43 -15.92 35.12
CA LEU A 89 2.15 -15.39 34.65
C LEU A 89 2.37 -14.37 33.51
N PHE A 90 3.38 -13.51 33.62
CA PHE A 90 3.74 -12.56 32.57
C PHE A 90 4.19 -13.28 31.29
N LEU A 91 5.05 -14.29 31.42
CA LEU A 91 5.52 -15.14 30.32
C LEU A 91 4.40 -16.01 29.73
N PHE A 92 3.42 -16.43 30.53
CA PHE A 92 2.24 -17.17 30.07
C PHE A 92 1.21 -16.27 29.38
N LEU A 93 1.09 -15.01 29.80
CA LEU A 93 0.19 -14.02 29.19
C LEU A 93 0.80 -13.34 27.95
N LEU A 94 2.12 -13.35 27.80
CA LEU A 94 2.84 -12.85 26.62
C LEU A 94 2.40 -13.52 25.30
N PRO A 95 2.38 -14.86 25.17
CA PRO A 95 1.94 -15.53 23.95
C PRO A 95 0.43 -15.40 23.69
N ARG A 96 -0.40 -15.26 24.75
CA ARG A 96 -1.84 -14.97 24.60
C ARG A 96 -2.14 -13.54 24.16
N ARG A 97 -1.14 -12.66 24.13
CA ARG A 97 -1.26 -11.29 23.63
C ARG A 97 -0.51 -11.16 22.31
N HIS A 98 -1.05 -11.80 21.27
CA HIS A 98 -0.66 -11.57 19.87
C HIS A 98 -0.50 -10.06 19.53
N SER A 99 -1.31 -9.20 20.17
CA SER A 99 -1.18 -7.74 20.08
C SER A 99 0.14 -7.17 20.64
N LEU A 100 0.68 -7.69 21.76
CA LEU A 100 1.97 -7.24 22.30
C LEU A 100 3.14 -7.70 21.44
N TYR A 101 3.11 -8.94 20.95
CA TYR A 101 4.12 -9.45 20.03
C TYR A 101 4.17 -8.59 18.76
N ARG A 102 3.01 -8.33 18.14
CA ARG A 102 2.90 -7.45 16.98
C ARG A 102 3.40 -6.03 17.27
N LYS A 103 3.03 -5.44 18.41
CA LYS A 103 3.54 -4.11 18.82
C LYS A 103 5.05 -4.12 19.05
N GLY A 104 5.60 -5.21 19.58
CA GLY A 104 7.03 -5.40 19.75
C GLY A 104 7.76 -5.51 18.41
N GLN A 105 7.22 -6.26 17.45
CA GLN A 105 7.71 -6.32 16.08
C GLN A 105 7.65 -4.95 15.40
N GLU A 106 6.54 -4.21 15.55
CA GLU A 106 6.38 -2.86 15.01
C GLU A 106 7.43 -1.90 15.59
N ALA A 107 7.66 -1.93 16.92
CA ALA A 107 8.66 -1.10 17.57
C ALA A 107 10.10 -1.47 17.15
N PHE A 108 10.40 -2.77 17.09
CA PHE A 108 11.69 -3.25 16.61
C PHE A 108 11.93 -2.86 15.14
N ALA A 109 10.92 -3.01 14.28
CA ALA A 109 11.02 -2.62 12.88
C ALA A 109 11.22 -1.11 12.75
N GLN A 110 10.46 -0.29 13.49
CA GLN A 110 10.68 1.16 13.50
C GLN A 110 12.12 1.53 13.92
N LEU A 111 12.70 0.83 14.89
CA LEU A 111 14.09 1.05 15.29
C LEU A 111 15.07 0.55 14.21
N TYR A 112 14.87 -0.66 13.71
CA TYR A 112 15.73 -1.33 12.74
C TYR A 112 15.81 -0.57 11.42
N TYR A 113 14.65 -0.15 10.88
CA TYR A 113 14.59 0.61 9.64
C TYR A 113 14.81 2.12 9.87
N GLY A 114 14.32 2.68 10.98
CA GLY A 114 14.42 4.12 11.22
C GLY A 114 15.84 4.62 11.51
N LEU A 115 16.74 3.73 11.97
CA LEU A 115 18.14 4.07 12.20
C LEU A 115 19.07 3.76 11.01
N ASP A 116 18.59 3.03 9.99
CA ASP A 116 19.40 2.69 8.83
C ASP A 116 19.45 3.89 7.85
N PRO A 117 20.63 4.48 7.59
CA PRO A 117 20.75 5.60 6.67
C PRO A 117 20.30 5.30 5.25
N LEU A 118 20.21 4.01 4.86
CA LEU A 118 19.64 3.59 3.58
C LEU A 118 18.14 3.92 3.50
N MET A 119 17.42 3.92 4.63
CA MET A 119 15.96 4.01 4.67
C MET A 119 15.44 5.46 4.77
N LEU A 120 16.31 6.44 4.90
CA LEU A 120 15.94 7.86 5.02
C LEU A 120 15.41 8.49 3.72
N GLY A 121 15.47 7.75 2.61
CA GLY A 121 15.11 8.20 1.27
C GLY A 121 16.24 7.99 0.29
N ARG A 122 15.91 7.97 -1.01
CA ARG A 122 16.92 7.92 -2.07
C ARG A 122 17.70 9.23 -2.10
N SER A 123 19.02 9.13 -2.01
CA SER A 123 19.94 10.27 -2.20
C SER A 123 20.51 10.22 -3.61
N ASP A 124 20.38 11.28 -4.40
CA ASP A 124 20.96 11.34 -5.75
C ASP A 124 22.49 11.16 -5.76
N ALA A 125 23.17 11.56 -4.67
CA ALA A 125 24.62 11.37 -4.54
C ALA A 125 25.01 9.90 -4.38
N ARG A 126 24.13 9.06 -3.82
CA ARG A 126 24.38 7.63 -3.58
C ARG A 126 23.72 6.73 -4.63
N PHE A 127 22.54 7.12 -5.09
CA PHE A 127 21.67 6.37 -5.99
C PHE A 127 21.13 7.32 -7.08
N PRO A 128 21.98 7.78 -8.02
CA PRO A 128 21.56 8.72 -9.04
C PRO A 128 20.46 8.11 -9.92
N ALA A 129 19.26 8.68 -9.88
CA ALA A 129 18.16 8.19 -10.71
C ALA A 129 18.25 8.77 -12.12
N PRO A 130 17.97 7.96 -13.15
CA PRO A 130 17.68 8.51 -14.46
C PRO A 130 16.38 9.32 -14.42
N HIS A 131 16.27 10.30 -15.32
CA HIS A 131 15.06 11.09 -15.55
C HIS A 131 14.71 11.00 -17.03
N CYS A 132 13.44 10.78 -17.34
CA CYS A 132 12.96 10.75 -18.72
C CYS A 132 12.34 12.08 -19.16
N CYS A 133 11.90 12.90 -18.21
CA CYS A 133 11.44 14.26 -18.45
C CYS A 133 11.71 15.13 -17.22
N ARG A 134 11.68 16.46 -17.40
CA ARG A 134 11.75 17.41 -16.29
C ARG A 134 10.75 18.53 -16.52
N ASP A 135 10.07 18.93 -15.45
CA ASP A 135 9.20 20.11 -15.44
C ASP A 135 8.16 20.07 -16.58
N GLU A 136 8.04 21.16 -17.33
CA GLU A 136 7.09 21.31 -18.44
C GLU A 136 7.28 20.29 -19.57
N ALA A 137 8.48 19.70 -19.70
CA ALA A 137 8.72 18.63 -20.66
C ALA A 137 7.96 17.35 -20.29
N CYS A 138 7.55 17.18 -19.04
CA CYS A 138 6.67 16.08 -18.62
C CYS A 138 5.20 16.35 -18.96
N ALA A 139 4.76 17.61 -18.97
CA ALA A 139 3.37 17.97 -19.26
C ALA A 139 3.09 18.12 -20.76
N SER A 140 4.12 18.47 -21.54
CA SER A 140 3.97 18.68 -22.98
C SER A 140 3.73 17.33 -23.67
N PRO A 141 2.60 17.14 -24.38
CA PRO A 141 2.48 16.03 -25.31
C PRO A 141 3.70 16.09 -26.21
N ARG A 142 4.50 15.02 -26.28
CA ARG A 142 5.64 14.97 -27.20
C ARG A 142 5.03 15.10 -28.60
N ARG A 143 5.02 16.31 -29.14
CA ARG A 143 4.63 16.54 -30.52
C ARG A 143 5.60 15.69 -31.31
N GLN A 144 5.08 14.64 -31.94
CA GLN A 144 5.83 13.95 -32.96
C GLN A 144 6.31 15.04 -33.91
N HIS A 145 7.62 15.32 -33.90
CA HIS A 145 8.27 16.09 -34.94
C HIS A 145 8.23 15.20 -36.20
N ALA A 146 7.02 15.03 -36.72
CA ALA A 146 6.75 14.45 -38.00
C ALA A 146 7.15 15.51 -39.03
N ALA A 147 8.07 15.11 -39.89
CA ALA A 147 8.48 15.77 -41.13
C ALA A 147 9.41 16.98 -41.01
N GLY A 148 10.67 16.76 -41.38
CA GLY A 148 11.47 17.79 -42.04
C GLY A 148 12.83 18.08 -41.42
N GLY A 149 13.74 17.11 -41.40
CA GLY A 149 15.13 17.34 -40.99
C GLY A 149 15.92 16.05 -40.99
N SER A 150 16.21 15.54 -42.19
CA SER A 150 17.27 14.54 -42.37
C SER A 150 18.60 15.14 -41.95
N ASP A 151 19.49 14.28 -41.46
CA ASP A 151 20.93 14.52 -41.27
C ASP A 151 21.34 15.00 -39.88
N GLY A 152 21.23 14.08 -38.91
CA GLY A 152 21.92 14.21 -37.63
C GLY A 152 21.80 12.94 -36.82
N SER A 153 22.83 12.09 -36.89
CA SER A 153 23.01 10.87 -36.10
C SER A 153 23.04 11.19 -34.59
N GLY A 154 21.87 11.32 -33.98
CA GLY A 154 21.67 11.52 -32.54
C GLY A 154 20.94 10.34 -31.95
N SER A 155 21.67 9.50 -31.23
CA SER A 155 21.19 8.31 -30.53
C SER A 155 20.00 8.60 -29.60
N GLY A 156 18.81 8.14 -30.01
CA GLY A 156 17.85 7.41 -29.19
C GLY A 156 17.34 8.06 -27.91
N SER A 157 16.24 8.80 -27.99
CA SER A 157 15.35 8.98 -26.83
C SER A 157 13.91 9.26 -27.27
N GLY A 158 13.13 8.18 -27.32
CA GLY A 158 11.66 8.10 -27.21
C GLY A 158 10.79 9.08 -28.01
N SER A 159 10.22 8.61 -29.12
CA SER A 159 9.05 9.23 -29.74
C SER A 159 7.82 9.02 -28.83
N GLY A 160 7.47 10.02 -28.02
CA GLY A 160 6.20 10.01 -27.27
C GLY A 160 5.00 10.08 -28.22
N THR A 161 3.90 9.43 -27.84
CA THR A 161 2.74 9.19 -28.71
C THR A 161 1.56 10.14 -28.42
N GLY A 162 1.65 10.97 -27.39
CA GLY A 162 0.53 11.70 -26.82
C GLY A 162 -0.46 10.82 -26.06
N ARG A 163 -0.19 9.51 -25.92
CA ARG A 163 -1.14 8.55 -25.35
C ARG A 163 -1.11 8.59 -23.83
N MET A 164 -2.30 8.64 -23.25
CA MET A 164 -2.52 8.63 -21.81
C MET A 164 -3.46 7.48 -21.49
N ALA A 165 -3.20 6.76 -20.40
CA ALA A 165 -4.03 5.66 -19.98
C ALA A 165 -4.20 5.63 -18.46
N VAL A 166 -5.37 5.16 -18.04
CA VAL A 166 -5.51 4.55 -16.72
C VAL A 166 -5.02 3.12 -16.85
N VAL A 167 -4.15 2.68 -15.97
CA VAL A 167 -3.67 1.30 -15.94
C VAL A 167 -4.05 0.70 -14.60
N THR A 168 -4.52 -0.53 -14.60
CA THR A 168 -4.67 -1.35 -13.39
C THR A 168 -3.95 -2.67 -13.59
N TYR A 169 -3.92 -3.53 -12.59
CA TYR A 169 -3.28 -4.83 -12.67
C TYR A 169 -4.09 -5.90 -11.95
N LEU A 170 -4.11 -7.11 -12.50
CA LEU A 170 -4.67 -8.30 -11.86
C LEU A 170 -3.63 -9.42 -11.89
N ARG A 171 -3.62 -10.23 -10.82
CA ARG A 171 -2.81 -11.45 -10.69
C ARG A 171 -3.67 -12.69 -10.43
N ASP A 172 -4.97 -12.48 -10.24
CA ASP A 172 -5.93 -13.50 -9.83
C ASP A 172 -7.34 -13.14 -10.34
N ASP A 173 -8.08 -14.15 -10.79
CA ASP A 173 -9.42 -14.00 -11.38
C ASP A 173 -10.49 -13.54 -10.36
N SER A 174 -10.26 -13.72 -9.05
CA SER A 174 -11.15 -13.25 -7.99
C SER A 174 -11.35 -11.73 -7.98
N TYR A 175 -10.46 -10.98 -8.62
CA TYR A 175 -10.53 -9.52 -8.72
C TYR A 175 -11.29 -9.02 -9.96
N VAL A 176 -11.75 -9.90 -10.85
CA VAL A 176 -12.53 -9.52 -12.04
C VAL A 176 -13.77 -8.68 -11.72
N PRO A 177 -14.55 -8.95 -10.66
CA PRO A 177 -15.67 -8.07 -10.30
C PRO A 177 -15.25 -6.63 -9.99
N LEU A 178 -14.08 -6.45 -9.38
CA LEU A 178 -13.53 -5.14 -9.05
C LEU A 178 -13.03 -4.42 -10.32
N LEU A 179 -12.37 -5.14 -11.22
CA LEU A 179 -11.99 -4.63 -12.54
C LEU A 179 -13.22 -4.11 -13.32
N ARG A 180 -14.33 -4.85 -13.30
CA ARG A 180 -15.59 -4.43 -13.96
C ARG A 180 -16.16 -3.15 -13.35
N GLN A 181 -16.07 -2.99 -12.03
CA GLN A 181 -16.50 -1.77 -11.35
C GLN A 181 -15.61 -0.56 -11.72
N LEU A 182 -14.29 -0.76 -11.71
CA LEU A 182 -13.34 0.27 -12.13
C LEU A 182 -13.60 0.69 -13.58
N GLU A 183 -13.72 -0.27 -14.50
CA GLU A 183 -14.01 -0.04 -15.91
C GLU A 183 -15.30 0.77 -16.07
N CYS A 184 -16.40 0.33 -15.45
CA CYS A 184 -17.68 0.98 -15.63
C CYS A 184 -17.70 2.42 -15.10
N THR A 185 -17.15 2.64 -13.89
CA THR A 185 -17.09 3.98 -13.30
C THR A 185 -16.17 4.91 -14.09
N LEU A 186 -15.03 4.39 -14.57
CA LEU A 186 -14.09 5.14 -15.40
C LEU A 186 -14.72 5.58 -16.72
N ARG A 187 -15.42 4.69 -17.44
CA ARG A 187 -16.06 5.06 -18.70
C ARG A 187 -17.19 6.06 -18.52
N HIS A 188 -17.90 5.98 -17.40
CA HIS A 188 -18.97 6.93 -17.10
C HIS A 188 -18.42 8.35 -16.88
N SER A 189 -17.34 8.49 -16.12
CA SER A 189 -16.76 9.79 -15.75
C SER A 189 -15.72 10.33 -16.73
N ASN A 190 -15.09 9.45 -17.52
CA ASN A 190 -14.00 9.76 -18.44
C ASN A 190 -14.19 9.01 -19.78
N PRO A 191 -15.25 9.34 -20.55
CA PRO A 191 -15.49 8.68 -21.83
C PRO A 191 -14.29 8.87 -22.77
N GLY A 192 -13.85 7.78 -23.40
CA GLY A 192 -12.72 7.78 -24.34
C GLY A 192 -11.33 7.62 -23.70
N LEU A 193 -11.19 7.71 -22.37
CA LEU A 193 -9.91 7.45 -21.71
C LEU A 193 -9.61 5.94 -21.75
N GLU A 194 -8.40 5.58 -22.19
CA GLU A 194 -7.96 4.19 -22.29
C GLU A 194 -7.82 3.55 -20.90
N LEU A 195 -8.30 2.31 -20.76
CA LEU A 195 -8.04 1.45 -19.61
C LEU A 195 -7.14 0.30 -20.04
N GLY A 196 -5.95 0.21 -19.45
CA GLY A 196 -5.03 -0.90 -19.62
C GLY A 196 -5.08 -1.87 -18.43
N LEU A 197 -4.99 -3.16 -18.70
CA LEU A 197 -4.84 -4.22 -17.71
C LEU A 197 -3.43 -4.81 -17.81
N MET A 198 -2.58 -4.44 -16.87
CA MET A 198 -1.27 -5.04 -16.68
C MET A 198 -1.41 -6.44 -16.10
N MET A 199 -0.84 -7.44 -16.76
CA MET A 199 -0.97 -8.86 -16.38
C MET A 199 0.30 -9.65 -16.67
N VAL A 200 0.48 -10.77 -15.98
CA VAL A 200 1.50 -11.77 -16.29
C VAL A 200 0.85 -12.87 -17.12
N GLU A 201 1.49 -13.24 -18.22
CA GLU A 201 0.97 -14.28 -19.11
C GLU A 201 0.82 -15.62 -18.36
N GLY A 202 -0.35 -16.23 -18.49
CA GLY A 202 -0.67 -17.54 -17.89
C GLY A 202 -1.24 -17.47 -16.47
N GLU A 203 -1.26 -16.32 -15.80
CA GLU A 203 -1.84 -16.20 -14.45
C GLU A 203 -3.36 -15.95 -14.44
N LEU A 204 -3.88 -15.26 -15.46
CA LEU A 204 -5.32 -15.01 -15.58
C LEU A 204 -5.98 -16.04 -16.50
N GLY A 205 -7.19 -16.47 -16.13
CA GLY A 205 -7.96 -17.42 -16.92
C GLY A 205 -8.38 -16.85 -18.29
N HIS A 206 -8.57 -17.74 -19.27
CA HIS A 206 -9.04 -17.35 -20.61
C HIS A 206 -10.36 -16.55 -20.58
N ALA A 207 -11.26 -16.90 -19.66
CA ALA A 207 -12.52 -16.18 -19.47
C ALA A 207 -12.30 -14.72 -19.04
N THR A 208 -11.34 -14.47 -18.14
CA THR A 208 -10.96 -13.13 -17.69
C THR A 208 -10.37 -12.31 -18.82
N LEU A 209 -9.46 -12.88 -19.60
CA LEU A 209 -8.83 -12.20 -20.74
C LEU A 209 -9.84 -11.89 -21.84
N ALA A 210 -10.75 -12.83 -22.15
CA ALA A 210 -11.84 -12.62 -23.08
C ALA A 210 -12.77 -11.50 -22.58
N ALA A 211 -13.09 -11.50 -21.28
CA ALA A 211 -13.93 -10.47 -20.68
C ALA A 211 -13.28 -9.08 -20.75
N ALA A 212 -12.00 -8.97 -20.42
CA ALA A 212 -11.26 -7.71 -20.52
C ALA A 212 -11.25 -7.19 -21.97
N THR A 213 -10.96 -8.06 -22.94
CA THR A 213 -10.96 -7.71 -24.37
C THR A 213 -12.34 -7.22 -24.83
N ALA A 214 -13.39 -7.92 -24.44
CA ALA A 214 -14.77 -7.60 -24.74
C ALA A 214 -15.19 -6.22 -24.18
N LEU A 215 -14.61 -5.79 -23.04
CA LEU A 215 -14.81 -4.45 -22.45
C LEU A 215 -13.91 -3.36 -23.07
N ASN A 216 -13.20 -3.65 -24.16
CA ASN A 216 -12.20 -2.77 -24.76
C ASN A 216 -11.12 -2.34 -23.76
N ILE A 217 -10.68 -3.26 -22.89
CA ILE A 217 -9.54 -3.06 -22.00
C ILE A 217 -8.28 -3.53 -22.73
N THR A 218 -7.28 -2.66 -22.84
CA THR A 218 -6.00 -2.99 -23.46
C THR A 218 -5.25 -3.98 -22.57
N LEU A 219 -4.96 -5.18 -23.05
CA LEU A 219 -4.12 -6.15 -22.32
C LEU A 219 -2.65 -5.73 -22.43
N LEU A 220 -1.97 -5.61 -21.29
CA LEU A 220 -0.59 -5.16 -21.18
C LEU A 220 0.24 -6.27 -20.51
N PRO A 221 0.74 -7.26 -21.28
CA PRO A 221 1.58 -8.30 -20.71
C PRO A 221 2.89 -7.69 -20.19
N VAL A 222 3.28 -8.06 -18.98
CA VAL A 222 4.54 -7.65 -18.35
C VAL A 222 5.25 -8.85 -17.73
N ALA A 223 6.57 -8.73 -17.57
CA ALA A 223 7.34 -9.75 -16.87
C ALA A 223 6.92 -9.81 -15.39
N PRO A 224 6.86 -11.02 -14.80
CA PRO A 224 6.52 -11.18 -13.39
C PRO A 224 7.50 -10.39 -12.51
N LEU A 225 6.99 -9.91 -11.40
CA LEU A 225 7.80 -9.26 -10.37
C LEU A 225 7.12 -9.45 -9.02
N GLU A 226 7.81 -10.18 -8.16
CA GLU A 226 7.32 -10.53 -6.83
C GLU A 226 8.50 -10.73 -5.87
N PHE A 227 8.24 -10.47 -4.61
CA PHE A 227 9.18 -10.75 -3.54
C PHE A 227 8.42 -11.34 -2.38
N SER A 228 8.90 -12.41 -1.75
CA SER A 228 8.23 -12.97 -0.58
C SER A 228 8.32 -12.01 0.61
N ASN A 229 7.20 -11.80 1.31
CA ASN A 229 7.14 -11.02 2.54
C ASN A 229 6.81 -11.94 3.71
N THR A 230 7.66 -11.96 4.72
CA THR A 230 7.46 -12.77 5.93
C THR A 230 6.39 -12.19 6.86
N TYR A 231 6.12 -10.89 6.78
CA TYR A 231 5.13 -10.22 7.64
C TYR A 231 3.70 -10.33 7.12
N ASP A 232 3.52 -10.11 5.82
CA ASP A 232 2.21 -10.16 5.18
C ASP A 232 2.35 -10.64 3.75
N ARG A 233 2.03 -11.93 3.55
CA ARG A 233 2.13 -12.59 2.25
C ARG A 233 1.30 -11.88 1.20
N ARG A 234 0.22 -11.19 1.55
CA ARG A 234 -0.68 -10.58 0.56
C ARG A 234 0.00 -9.54 -0.34
N TYR A 235 1.13 -8.98 0.11
CA TYR A 235 1.82 -7.95 -0.65
C TYR A 235 2.86 -8.46 -1.66
N HIS A 236 3.13 -9.76 -1.69
CA HIS A 236 4.20 -10.30 -2.55
C HIS A 236 3.98 -9.98 -4.04
N TYR A 237 2.72 -9.89 -4.46
CA TYR A 237 2.34 -9.61 -5.85
C TYR A 237 2.28 -8.12 -6.22
N ASN A 238 2.31 -7.21 -5.24
CA ASN A 238 2.14 -5.78 -5.53
C ASN A 238 3.33 -5.14 -6.26
N TRP A 239 4.48 -5.82 -6.26
CA TRP A 239 5.68 -5.30 -6.93
C TRP A 239 5.53 -5.11 -8.42
N ILE A 240 4.59 -5.82 -9.04
CA ILE A 240 4.26 -5.64 -10.46
C ILE A 240 3.98 -4.18 -10.82
N LYS A 241 3.55 -3.32 -9.88
CA LYS A 241 3.40 -1.87 -10.11
C LYS A 241 4.66 -1.17 -10.62
N VAL A 242 5.85 -1.68 -10.31
CA VAL A 242 7.12 -1.16 -10.86
C VAL A 242 7.15 -1.29 -12.39
N ARG A 243 6.54 -2.36 -12.94
CA ARG A 243 6.45 -2.59 -14.39
C ARG A 243 5.66 -1.52 -15.14
N ALA A 244 4.81 -0.75 -14.45
CA ALA A 244 4.09 0.35 -15.07
C ALA A 244 5.04 1.45 -15.62
N LEU A 245 6.26 1.55 -15.07
CA LEU A 245 7.30 2.45 -15.59
C LEU A 245 7.86 1.97 -16.93
N GLY A 246 7.74 0.69 -17.27
CA GLY A 246 8.17 0.13 -18.56
C GLY A 246 7.20 0.39 -19.71
N LEU A 247 6.00 0.91 -19.43
CA LEU A 247 4.93 1.12 -20.41
C LEU A 247 5.15 2.36 -21.30
N THR A 248 6.32 2.42 -21.94
CA THR A 248 6.83 3.55 -22.74
C THR A 248 6.03 3.84 -24.01
N GLN A 249 5.03 3.02 -24.34
CA GLN A 249 4.02 3.34 -25.34
C GLN A 249 3.06 4.47 -24.91
N TYR A 250 3.04 4.82 -23.62
CA TYR A 250 2.27 5.92 -23.04
C TYR A 250 3.18 7.06 -22.57
N ASP A 251 2.72 8.29 -22.76
CA ASP A 251 3.36 9.50 -22.23
C ASP A 251 2.97 9.75 -20.76
N SER A 252 1.83 9.21 -20.34
CA SER A 252 1.34 9.28 -18.96
C SER A 252 0.51 8.07 -18.61
N VAL A 253 0.77 7.52 -17.42
CA VAL A 253 -0.01 6.43 -16.85
C VAL A 253 -0.54 6.89 -15.50
N LEU A 254 -1.85 6.76 -15.29
CA LEU A 254 -2.44 6.79 -13.96
C LEU A 254 -2.67 5.34 -13.52
N LEU A 255 -1.76 4.82 -12.69
CA LEU A 255 -1.84 3.48 -12.14
C LEU A 255 -2.83 3.48 -10.96
N LEU A 256 -3.87 2.66 -11.07
CA LEU A 256 -4.91 2.47 -10.07
C LEU A 256 -4.99 1.00 -9.62
N ASP A 257 -5.18 0.77 -8.32
CA ASP A 257 -5.57 -0.56 -7.83
C ASP A 257 -6.95 -0.96 -8.39
N ALA A 258 -7.21 -2.26 -8.51
CA ALA A 258 -8.47 -2.76 -9.05
C ALA A 258 -9.67 -2.49 -8.12
N ASP A 259 -9.44 -2.31 -6.81
CA ASP A 259 -10.45 -1.98 -5.79
C ASP A 259 -10.69 -0.47 -5.68
N MET A 260 -10.85 0.18 -6.84
CA MET A 260 -11.09 1.62 -6.97
C MET A 260 -12.37 1.90 -7.75
N ALA A 261 -12.99 3.03 -7.47
CA ALA A 261 -14.04 3.63 -8.31
C ALA A 261 -13.64 5.04 -8.73
N VAL A 262 -13.99 5.43 -9.96
CA VAL A 262 -13.65 6.75 -10.53
C VAL A 262 -14.93 7.55 -10.78
N PRO A 263 -15.53 8.18 -9.75
CA PRO A 263 -16.75 8.99 -9.92
C PRO A 263 -16.51 10.35 -10.60
N GLY A 264 -15.26 10.79 -10.76
CA GLY A 264 -14.93 12.13 -11.28
C GLY A 264 -13.96 12.13 -12.46
N SER A 265 -13.88 13.28 -13.14
CA SER A 265 -12.92 13.49 -14.23
C SER A 265 -11.47 13.44 -13.72
N LEU A 266 -10.60 12.81 -14.51
CA LEU A 266 -9.18 12.62 -14.27
C LEU A 266 -8.30 13.46 -15.20
N THR A 267 -8.89 14.20 -16.15
CA THR A 267 -8.16 14.93 -17.20
C THR A 267 -7.08 15.85 -16.64
N ALA A 268 -7.34 16.50 -15.51
CA ALA A 268 -6.39 17.41 -14.87
C ALA A 268 -5.10 16.72 -14.40
N LEU A 269 -5.14 15.43 -14.02
CA LEU A 269 -3.96 14.72 -13.54
C LEU A 269 -2.92 14.53 -14.64
N PHE A 270 -3.36 14.25 -15.87
CA PHE A 270 -2.44 13.98 -16.98
C PHE A 270 -1.71 15.23 -17.48
N ALA A 271 -2.23 16.42 -17.17
CA ALA A 271 -1.58 17.70 -17.47
C ALA A 271 -0.50 18.09 -16.46
N LEU A 272 -0.31 17.32 -15.37
CA LEU A 272 0.65 17.67 -14.33
C LEU A 272 2.10 17.47 -14.81
N PRO A 273 3.02 18.43 -14.55
CA PRO A 273 4.41 18.42 -15.02
C PRO A 273 5.33 17.58 -14.11
N PHE A 274 4.86 16.43 -13.63
CA PHE A 274 5.59 15.58 -12.69
C PHE A 274 5.87 14.21 -13.29
N GLU A 275 7.07 13.67 -13.01
CA GLU A 275 7.43 12.28 -13.32
C GLU A 275 6.66 11.28 -12.45
N PHE A 276 6.45 11.65 -11.19
CA PHE A 276 5.75 10.84 -10.20
C PHE A 276 4.88 11.73 -9.32
N ALA A 277 3.63 11.34 -9.11
CA ALA A 277 2.80 11.91 -8.07
C ALA A 277 1.91 10.85 -7.40
N ALA A 278 1.67 11.01 -6.10
CA ALA A 278 0.82 10.11 -5.33
C ALA A 278 0.05 10.89 -4.25
N VAL A 279 -1.02 10.30 -3.71
CA VAL A 279 -1.77 10.89 -2.60
C VAL A 279 -1.16 10.43 -1.28
N TRP A 280 -1.22 11.26 -0.25
CA TRP A 280 -0.86 10.87 1.11
C TRP A 280 -1.78 9.77 1.65
N ASP A 281 -1.23 8.87 2.45
CA ASP A 281 -2.00 7.85 3.13
C ASP A 281 -2.80 8.45 4.29
N GLN A 282 -4.12 8.23 4.27
CA GLN A 282 -5.05 8.76 5.25
C GLN A 282 -5.10 7.83 6.46
N SER A 283 -4.06 7.87 7.30
CA SER A 283 -3.97 6.96 8.45
C SER A 283 -5.18 7.10 9.40
N LYS A 284 -5.70 5.97 9.87
CA LYS A 284 -7.12 5.83 10.19
C LYS A 284 -7.65 6.40 11.51
N TRP A 285 -6.86 7.04 12.38
CA TRP A 285 -7.45 7.50 13.66
C TRP A 285 -6.64 8.54 14.46
N LEU A 286 -5.31 8.37 14.61
CA LEU A 286 -4.51 9.23 15.49
C LEU A 286 -3.79 10.40 14.77
N ASN A 287 -3.74 10.40 13.44
CA ASN A 287 -3.14 11.52 12.68
C ASN A 287 -4.14 12.58 12.23
N ARG A 288 -5.43 12.51 12.60
CA ARG A 288 -6.33 13.68 12.39
C ARG A 288 -5.75 14.96 13.02
N TYR A 289 -4.93 14.79 14.06
CA TYR A 289 -4.26 15.86 14.80
C TYR A 289 -2.73 15.83 14.72
N ARG A 290 -2.12 14.90 13.96
CA ARG A 290 -0.65 14.87 13.77
C ARG A 290 -0.31 15.40 12.38
N THR A 291 0.46 16.48 12.36
CA THR A 291 1.03 17.12 11.16
C THR A 291 2.20 16.34 10.55
N ALA A 292 2.53 15.15 11.08
CA ALA A 292 3.60 14.30 10.55
C ALA A 292 3.11 13.57 9.30
N VAL A 293 3.21 14.25 8.16
CA VAL A 293 2.97 13.73 6.83
C VAL A 293 4.08 12.72 6.50
N GLN A 294 3.81 11.41 6.47
CA GLN A 294 4.92 10.43 6.41
C GLN A 294 4.81 9.27 5.41
N LYS A 295 3.66 8.97 4.80
CA LYS A 295 3.57 7.87 3.81
C LYS A 295 2.60 8.19 2.67
N ILE A 296 3.00 7.91 1.43
CA ILE A 296 2.09 7.92 0.27
C ILE A 296 1.17 6.70 0.34
N ASN A 297 0.00 6.73 -0.29
CA ASN A 297 -0.87 5.57 -0.49
C ASN A 297 -0.57 4.90 -1.83
N GLY A 298 -0.51 3.56 -1.84
CA GLY A 298 -0.07 2.77 -2.98
C GLY A 298 -1.11 2.58 -4.08
N GLY A 299 -2.35 2.98 -3.82
CA GLY A 299 -3.44 2.71 -4.75
C GLY A 299 -3.51 3.64 -5.95
N VAL A 300 -2.86 4.81 -5.91
CA VAL A 300 -2.90 5.78 -7.01
C VAL A 300 -1.52 6.37 -7.24
N PHE A 301 -0.95 6.08 -8.42
CA PHE A 301 0.28 6.71 -8.89
C PHE A 301 0.06 7.37 -10.25
N LEU A 302 0.37 8.66 -10.36
CA LEU A 302 0.63 9.28 -11.64
C LEU A 302 2.09 9.02 -12.01
N LEU A 303 2.33 8.42 -13.17
CA LEU A 303 3.63 8.01 -13.66
C LEU A 303 3.90 8.60 -15.05
N ARG A 304 5.15 8.96 -15.29
CA ARG A 304 5.74 9.12 -16.64
C ARG A 304 6.57 7.87 -16.94
N PRO A 305 6.07 6.95 -17.76
CA PRO A 305 6.81 5.73 -18.08
C PRO A 305 8.21 6.03 -18.59
N CYS A 306 9.20 5.34 -18.03
CA CYS A 306 10.61 5.50 -18.29
C CYS A 306 11.33 4.17 -18.04
N ALA A 307 11.69 3.46 -19.11
CA ALA A 307 12.37 2.15 -19.02
C ALA A 307 13.70 2.23 -18.23
N ALA A 308 14.42 3.36 -18.30
CA ALA A 308 15.63 3.56 -17.52
C ALA A 308 15.34 3.63 -16.00
N VAL A 309 14.24 4.28 -15.61
CA VAL A 309 13.80 4.34 -14.21
C VAL A 309 13.34 2.97 -13.73
N GLU A 310 12.59 2.22 -14.54
CA GLU A 310 12.22 0.83 -14.21
C GLU A 310 13.47 -0.01 -13.97
N ALA A 311 14.41 -0.04 -14.92
CA ALA A 311 15.65 -0.81 -14.81
C ALA A 311 16.45 -0.44 -13.55
N HIS A 312 16.55 0.86 -13.25
CA HIS A 312 17.23 1.33 -12.04
C HIS A 312 16.52 0.86 -10.76
N MET A 313 15.19 0.96 -10.69
CA MET A 313 14.42 0.46 -9.54
C MET A 313 14.61 -1.04 -9.32
N LEU A 314 14.55 -1.84 -10.40
CA LEU A 314 14.76 -3.28 -10.32
C LEU A 314 16.17 -3.61 -9.81
N SER A 315 17.18 -2.90 -10.32
CA SER A 315 18.57 -3.04 -9.87
C SER A 315 18.72 -2.74 -8.38
N LEU A 316 18.06 -1.69 -7.87
CA LEU A 316 18.10 -1.35 -6.44
C LEU A 316 17.40 -2.41 -5.58
N LEU A 317 16.26 -2.94 -6.04
CA LEU A 317 15.53 -3.99 -5.33
C LEU A 317 16.30 -5.30 -5.29
N ASP A 318 17.07 -5.60 -6.33
CA ASP A 318 17.96 -6.76 -6.36
C ASP A 318 19.14 -6.58 -5.37
N GLN A 319 19.87 -5.47 -5.48
CA GLN A 319 21.07 -5.19 -4.70
C GLN A 319 20.80 -4.87 -3.22
N HIS A 320 19.61 -4.35 -2.90
CA HIS A 320 19.25 -3.94 -1.55
C HIS A 320 17.92 -4.56 -1.12
N PRO A 321 17.91 -5.84 -0.69
CA PRO A 321 16.68 -6.53 -0.28
C PRO A 321 15.88 -5.84 0.84
N LYS A 322 16.54 -5.02 1.67
CA LYS A 322 15.87 -4.19 2.70
C LYS A 322 14.91 -3.15 2.11
N LEU A 323 15.12 -2.72 0.87
CA LEU A 323 14.22 -1.78 0.18
C LEU A 323 12.93 -2.43 -0.28
N ARG A 324 12.85 -3.78 -0.25
CA ARG A 324 11.62 -4.50 -0.57
C ARG A 324 10.59 -4.24 0.55
N TYR A 325 10.92 -4.55 1.80
CA TYR A 325 9.95 -4.48 2.88
C TYR A 325 10.48 -3.71 4.08
N THR A 326 9.73 -2.70 4.56
CA THR A 326 10.14 -1.92 5.75
C THR A 326 9.23 -2.13 6.97
N HIS A 327 8.02 -2.70 6.80
CA HIS A 327 7.21 -3.44 7.79
C HIS A 327 5.69 -3.26 7.49
N GLY A 328 5.04 -4.31 6.97
CA GLY A 328 3.59 -4.32 6.74
C GLY A 328 3.11 -3.55 5.51
N THR A 329 4.03 -3.23 4.62
CA THR A 329 3.90 -2.38 3.44
C THR A 329 4.89 -2.88 2.41
N ALA A 330 4.56 -2.74 1.12
CA ALA A 330 5.39 -3.24 0.03
C ALA A 330 5.88 -2.10 -0.86
N GLU A 331 5.55 -2.16 -2.14
CA GLU A 331 5.98 -1.22 -3.16
C GLU A 331 5.66 0.23 -2.81
N GLN A 332 4.56 0.50 -2.10
CA GLN A 332 4.16 1.84 -1.66
C GLN A 332 5.29 2.57 -0.91
N GLU A 333 5.98 1.88 0.00
CA GLU A 333 7.09 2.50 0.74
C GLU A 333 8.34 2.63 -0.11
N PHE A 334 8.58 1.69 -1.02
CA PHE A 334 9.68 1.80 -1.96
C PHE A 334 9.51 3.00 -2.90
N PHE A 335 8.31 3.22 -3.46
CA PHE A 335 7.99 4.41 -4.24
C PHE A 335 8.14 5.69 -3.40
N GLY A 336 7.64 5.67 -2.16
CA GLY A 336 7.82 6.78 -1.22
C GLY A 336 9.29 7.07 -0.88
N TRP A 337 10.13 6.04 -0.81
CA TRP A 337 11.58 6.15 -0.62
C TRP A 337 12.29 6.68 -1.88
N TYR A 338 11.94 6.13 -3.06
CA TYR A 338 12.58 6.44 -4.34
C TYR A 338 12.29 7.88 -4.78
N TYR A 339 11.05 8.33 -4.61
CA TYR A 339 10.57 9.66 -5.00
C TYR A 339 10.46 10.64 -3.83
N ARG A 340 11.04 10.34 -2.66
CA ARG A 340 10.88 11.16 -1.44
C ARG A 340 11.11 12.66 -1.65
N TYR A 341 12.08 13.01 -2.49
CA TYR A 341 12.52 14.39 -2.73
C TYR A 341 12.17 14.92 -4.12
N THR A 342 11.64 14.09 -5.01
CA THR A 342 11.38 14.43 -6.41
C THR A 342 9.93 14.20 -6.84
N GLY A 343 9.14 13.48 -6.04
CA GLY A 343 7.74 13.24 -6.29
C GLY A 343 6.85 14.39 -5.84
N ALA A 344 5.68 14.50 -6.48
CA ALA A 344 4.63 15.43 -6.08
C ALA A 344 3.53 14.75 -5.25
N THR A 345 2.80 15.56 -4.48
CA THR A 345 1.60 15.13 -3.77
C THR A 345 0.36 15.49 -4.57
N LEU A 346 -0.53 14.52 -4.76
CA LEU A 346 -1.86 14.72 -5.30
C LEU A 346 -2.88 15.08 -4.20
N PRO A 347 -3.90 15.90 -4.49
CA PRO A 347 -5.01 16.18 -3.58
C PRO A 347 -5.73 14.92 -3.09
N LEU A 348 -6.29 14.98 -1.87
CA LEU A 348 -6.95 13.83 -1.23
C LEU A 348 -8.15 13.30 -2.03
N GLU A 349 -8.83 14.14 -2.82
CA GLU A 349 -9.95 13.68 -3.64
C GLU A 349 -9.54 12.65 -4.72
N TYR A 350 -8.25 12.55 -5.06
CA TYR A 350 -7.76 11.57 -6.03
C TYR A 350 -7.34 10.23 -5.40
N ASN A 351 -7.56 10.02 -4.10
CA ASN A 351 -7.44 8.70 -3.45
C ASN A 351 -8.22 8.75 -2.13
N ALA A 352 -9.52 9.00 -2.27
CA ALA A 352 -10.42 9.16 -1.16
C ALA A 352 -10.71 7.79 -0.53
N GLN A 353 -10.33 7.58 0.73
CA GLN A 353 -10.65 6.33 1.42
C GLN A 353 -12.15 6.19 1.57
N ALA A 354 -12.74 5.11 1.05
CA ALA A 354 -14.19 4.91 1.03
C ALA A 354 -14.79 5.05 2.44
N GLU A 355 -14.18 4.40 3.44
CA GLU A 355 -14.66 4.43 4.83
C GLU A 355 -14.70 5.83 5.45
N GLN A 356 -13.79 6.73 5.05
CA GLN A 356 -13.73 8.10 5.60
C GLN A 356 -14.57 9.07 4.78
N SER A 357 -14.53 8.92 3.46
CA SER A 357 -15.14 9.89 2.55
C SER A 357 -16.65 9.68 2.39
N LEU A 358 -17.19 8.61 2.98
CA LEU A 358 -18.57 8.19 2.78
C LEU A 358 -19.47 8.28 3.99
N VAL A 359 -18.90 8.44 5.18
CA VAL A 359 -19.69 8.58 6.40
C VAL A 359 -20.35 9.97 6.46
N GLU A 360 -19.70 11.01 5.92
CA GLU A 360 -20.16 12.40 6.01
C GLU A 360 -20.46 12.99 4.62
N GLY A 361 -21.61 12.66 4.04
CA GLY A 361 -22.15 13.37 2.87
C GLY A 361 -21.41 13.15 1.53
N GLY A 362 -20.54 12.15 1.44
CA GLY A 362 -19.80 11.85 0.21
C GLY A 362 -18.66 12.84 -0.07
N LEU A 363 -18.07 13.41 0.99
CA LEU A 363 -16.93 14.33 0.92
C LEU A 363 -15.71 13.69 1.58
N THR A 364 -14.52 14.01 1.07
CA THR A 364 -13.25 13.69 1.74
C THR A 364 -13.19 14.33 3.12
N VAL A 365 -12.23 13.89 3.96
CA VAL A 365 -11.94 14.53 5.26
C VAL A 365 -11.61 16.03 5.17
N GLY A 366 -11.23 16.51 3.98
CA GLY A 366 -10.98 17.92 3.68
C GLY A 366 -12.17 18.66 3.06
N GLY A 367 -13.36 18.04 2.98
CA GLY A 367 -14.57 18.66 2.42
C GLY A 367 -14.64 18.68 0.87
N ALA A 368 -13.66 18.09 0.18
CA ALA A 368 -13.66 17.99 -1.28
C ALA A 368 -14.49 16.79 -1.78
N VAL A 369 -15.10 16.90 -2.95
CA VAL A 369 -15.82 15.78 -3.60
C VAL A 369 -14.81 14.78 -4.17
N PRO A 370 -14.88 13.47 -3.82
CA PRO A 370 -14.00 12.45 -4.36
C PRO A 370 -14.00 12.37 -5.89
N ARG A 371 -12.82 12.23 -6.48
CA ARG A 371 -12.59 11.90 -7.90
C ARG A 371 -12.23 10.44 -8.09
N ILE A 372 -11.53 9.86 -7.11
CA ILE A 372 -11.20 8.44 -7.02
C ILE A 372 -11.51 7.99 -5.59
N VAL A 373 -12.18 6.84 -5.47
CA VAL A 373 -12.56 6.25 -4.19
C VAL A 373 -11.89 4.88 -4.04
N HIS A 374 -11.20 4.68 -2.93
CA HIS A 374 -10.38 3.50 -2.66
C HIS A 374 -11.00 2.60 -1.59
N PHE A 375 -11.29 1.35 -1.95
CA PHE A 375 -11.93 0.35 -1.08
C PHE A 375 -10.91 -0.50 -0.30
N THR A 376 -10.13 0.13 0.59
CA THR A 376 -9.03 -0.56 1.31
C THR A 376 -9.46 -1.66 2.31
N ARG A 377 -10.70 -1.63 2.80
CA ARG A 377 -11.22 -2.59 3.80
C ARG A 377 -12.36 -3.43 3.24
N ASN A 378 -13.43 -2.77 2.83
CA ASN A 378 -14.65 -3.43 2.37
C ASN A 378 -14.67 -3.41 0.84
N LYS A 379 -13.97 -4.36 0.23
CA LYS A 379 -13.89 -4.47 -1.24
C LYS A 379 -15.24 -4.91 -1.79
N PRO A 380 -15.77 -4.27 -2.84
CA PRO A 380 -17.06 -4.62 -3.40
C PRO A 380 -16.99 -5.80 -4.39
N PHE A 381 -16.46 -6.94 -3.96
CA PHE A 381 -16.35 -8.15 -4.79
C PHE A 381 -17.70 -8.59 -5.35
N HIS A 382 -18.78 -8.32 -4.61
CA HIS A 382 -20.14 -8.69 -4.98
C HIS A 382 -20.91 -7.51 -5.61
N GLY A 383 -20.19 -6.50 -6.10
CA GLY A 383 -20.78 -5.35 -6.77
C GLY A 383 -21.48 -4.37 -5.82
N PRO A 384 -22.46 -3.60 -6.34
CA PRO A 384 -23.17 -2.58 -5.57
C PRO A 384 -24.11 -3.24 -4.57
N GLN A 385 -24.01 -2.87 -3.30
CA GLN A 385 -24.91 -3.30 -2.25
C GLN A 385 -25.69 -2.07 -1.75
N PRO A 386 -26.98 -1.92 -2.12
CA PRO A 386 -27.79 -0.79 -1.70
C PRO A 386 -27.72 -0.57 -0.19
N GLY A 387 -27.51 0.66 0.24
CA GLY A 387 -27.40 1.03 1.65
C GLY A 387 -26.08 0.69 2.32
N ARG A 388 -25.16 -0.05 1.68
CA ARG A 388 -23.79 -0.21 2.21
C ARG A 388 -22.90 0.96 1.80
N LEU A 389 -22.24 1.55 2.79
CA LEU A 389 -21.25 2.63 2.58
C LEU A 389 -20.14 2.13 1.64
N GLY A 390 -19.88 2.88 0.57
CA GLY A 390 -18.93 2.47 -0.46
C GLY A 390 -19.61 2.26 -1.80
N HIS A 391 -20.76 1.62 -1.76
CA HIS A 391 -21.34 0.99 -2.93
C HIS A 391 -22.15 1.97 -3.79
N GLN A 392 -22.37 3.21 -3.34
CA GLN A 392 -23.10 4.23 -4.10
C GLN A 392 -22.33 4.78 -5.32
N TYR A 393 -21.00 4.61 -5.36
CA TYR A 393 -20.19 5.04 -6.50
C TYR A 393 -20.02 3.96 -7.56
N LEU A 394 -20.50 2.76 -7.27
CA LEU A 394 -20.39 1.61 -8.13
C LEU A 394 -21.50 1.63 -9.16
N CYS A 395 -21.21 1.10 -10.34
CA CYS A 395 -22.26 0.85 -11.30
C CYS A 395 -23.23 -0.19 -10.74
N THR A 396 -24.52 -0.01 -11.02
CA THR A 396 -25.57 -0.97 -10.66
C THR A 396 -25.28 -2.32 -11.32
N LEU A 397 -25.81 -3.40 -10.76
CA LEU A 397 -25.63 -4.73 -11.36
C LEU A 397 -26.19 -4.76 -12.79
N ASP A 398 -27.34 -4.13 -13.03
CA ASP A 398 -27.91 -3.96 -14.37
C ASP A 398 -27.01 -3.20 -15.34
N GLN A 399 -26.27 -2.19 -14.86
CA GLN A 399 -25.30 -1.49 -15.68
C GLN A 399 -24.12 -2.41 -16.04
N LEU A 400 -23.60 -3.16 -15.08
CA LEU A 400 -22.53 -4.14 -15.34
C LEU A 400 -22.99 -5.26 -16.30
N ASN A 401 -24.21 -5.76 -16.12
CA ASN A 401 -24.79 -6.82 -16.96
C ASN A 401 -25.01 -6.32 -18.39
N ARG A 402 -25.65 -5.15 -18.56
CA ARG A 402 -25.83 -4.54 -19.90
C ARG A 402 -24.50 -4.38 -20.63
N ARG A 403 -23.47 -3.89 -19.94
CA ARG A 403 -22.14 -3.76 -20.52
C ARG A 403 -21.51 -5.10 -20.87
N SER A 404 -21.72 -6.12 -20.04
CA SER A 404 -21.22 -7.47 -20.33
C SER A 404 -21.91 -8.08 -21.56
N ILE A 405 -23.19 -7.78 -21.77
CA ILE A 405 -23.95 -8.18 -22.97
C ILE A 405 -23.48 -7.39 -24.20
N GLU A 406 -23.34 -6.06 -24.10
CA GLU A 406 -22.82 -5.21 -25.18
C GLU A 406 -21.40 -5.61 -25.61
N ALA A 407 -20.61 -6.08 -24.65
CA ALA A 407 -19.29 -6.64 -24.85
C ALA A 407 -19.32 -8.06 -25.49
N GLY A 408 -20.48 -8.72 -25.55
CA GLY A 408 -20.62 -10.08 -26.08
C GLY A 408 -20.16 -11.19 -25.13
N GLN A 409 -19.98 -10.91 -23.83
CA GLN A 409 -19.58 -11.91 -22.83
C GLN A 409 -20.75 -12.81 -22.41
N LEU A 410 -21.96 -12.26 -22.40
CA LEU A 410 -23.18 -13.00 -22.14
C LEU A 410 -23.91 -13.11 -23.46
N ALA A 411 -24.07 -14.35 -23.96
CA ALA A 411 -25.10 -14.61 -24.94
C ALA A 411 -26.41 -14.01 -24.40
N GLN A 412 -27.18 -13.32 -25.25
CA GLN A 412 -28.50 -12.81 -24.87
C GLN A 412 -29.31 -13.99 -24.33
N GLN A 413 -29.31 -14.18 -23.00
CA GLN A 413 -30.14 -15.18 -22.38
C GLN A 413 -31.57 -14.63 -22.51
N PRO A 414 -32.47 -15.33 -23.21
CA PRO A 414 -33.84 -14.87 -23.36
C PRO A 414 -34.48 -14.79 -21.98
N ASP A 415 -34.93 -13.58 -21.61
CA ASP A 415 -35.74 -13.20 -20.45
C ASP A 415 -35.93 -14.26 -19.36
N ALA A 416 -34.90 -14.42 -18.51
CA ALA A 416 -35.00 -15.16 -17.25
C ALA A 416 -35.20 -14.20 -16.07
N THR A 417 -36.18 -13.30 -16.16
CA THR A 417 -36.37 -12.19 -15.20
C THR A 417 -36.99 -12.57 -13.85
N ALA A 418 -37.09 -13.86 -13.50
CA ALA A 418 -37.71 -14.29 -12.24
C ALA A 418 -36.89 -15.30 -11.40
N SER A 419 -35.74 -15.79 -11.88
CA SER A 419 -34.94 -16.82 -11.18
C SER A 419 -33.49 -16.41 -10.93
N SER A 420 -33.04 -15.28 -11.49
CA SER A 420 -31.65 -14.81 -11.38
C SER A 420 -31.29 -14.36 -9.97
N ASP A 421 -32.17 -13.62 -9.30
CA ASP A 421 -31.88 -13.04 -8.00
C ASP A 421 -31.72 -14.10 -6.91
N ASP A 422 -32.54 -15.17 -6.95
CA ASP A 422 -32.45 -16.28 -6.00
C ASP A 422 -31.19 -17.13 -6.21
N LEU A 423 -30.83 -17.41 -7.48
CA LEU A 423 -29.60 -18.15 -7.79
C LEU A 423 -28.35 -17.35 -7.43
N GLN A 424 -28.34 -16.05 -7.64
CA GLN A 424 -27.23 -15.18 -7.25
C GLN A 424 -27.15 -15.04 -5.72
N HIS A 425 -28.28 -14.97 -5.01
CA HIS A 425 -28.28 -14.93 -3.55
C HIS A 425 -27.74 -16.23 -2.93
N GLU A 426 -28.05 -17.39 -3.52
CA GLU A 426 -27.48 -18.67 -3.08
C GLU A 426 -25.99 -18.81 -3.43
N GLN A 427 -25.55 -18.36 -4.62
CA GLN A 427 -24.12 -18.26 -4.93
C GLN A 427 -23.38 -17.31 -3.97
N TYR A 428 -24.02 -16.20 -3.57
CA TYR A 428 -23.47 -15.26 -2.59
C TYR A 428 -23.25 -15.94 -1.22
N LYS A 429 -24.24 -16.69 -0.72
CA LYS A 429 -24.09 -17.43 0.54
C LYS A 429 -22.98 -18.48 0.46
N GLN A 430 -22.87 -19.20 -0.66
CA GLN A 430 -21.83 -20.20 -0.84
C GLN A 430 -20.43 -19.58 -0.84
N GLN A 431 -20.23 -18.45 -1.53
CA GLN A 431 -18.93 -17.76 -1.55
C GLN A 431 -18.56 -17.14 -0.19
N GLU A 432 -19.53 -16.55 0.52
CA GLU A 432 -19.27 -16.01 1.87
C GLU A 432 -18.90 -17.16 2.83
N GLN A 433 -19.55 -18.31 2.70
CA GLN A 433 -19.21 -19.51 3.46
C GLN A 433 -17.82 -20.08 3.08
N GLU A 434 -17.44 -20.04 1.80
CA GLU A 434 -16.13 -20.46 1.33
C GLU A 434 -15.01 -19.55 1.84
N GLN A 435 -15.19 -18.22 1.79
CA GLN A 435 -14.22 -17.26 2.37
C GLN A 435 -14.07 -17.43 3.89
N VAL A 436 -15.18 -17.62 4.61
CA VAL A 436 -15.13 -17.92 6.04
C VAL A 436 -14.37 -19.23 6.29
N THR A 437 -14.58 -20.23 5.43
CA THR A 437 -13.88 -21.53 5.53
C THR A 437 -12.39 -21.40 5.27
N GLU A 438 -11.97 -20.68 4.22
CA GLU A 438 -10.57 -20.41 3.90
C GLU A 438 -9.88 -19.62 5.03
N GLN A 439 -10.57 -18.63 5.59
CA GLN A 439 -10.05 -17.84 6.70
C GLN A 439 -9.86 -18.71 7.96
N GLN A 440 -10.79 -19.62 8.23
CA GLN A 440 -10.65 -20.62 9.31
C GLN A 440 -9.50 -21.59 9.04
N GLN A 441 -9.33 -22.07 7.81
CA GLN A 441 -8.25 -22.98 7.44
C GLN A 441 -6.87 -22.31 7.56
N GLN A 442 -6.74 -21.04 7.16
CA GLN A 442 -5.51 -20.25 7.37
C GLN A 442 -5.21 -20.06 8.87
N GLN A 443 -6.23 -19.83 9.69
CA GLN A 443 -6.07 -19.74 11.14
C GLN A 443 -5.61 -21.07 11.75
N GLN A 444 -6.13 -22.20 11.26
CA GLN A 444 -5.70 -23.54 11.69
C GLN A 444 -4.25 -23.84 11.29
N LEU A 445 -3.87 -23.60 10.03
CA LEU A 445 -2.49 -23.79 9.55
C LEU A 445 -1.50 -22.91 10.33
N SER A 446 -1.88 -21.67 10.62
CA SER A 446 -1.06 -20.78 11.47
C SER A 446 -0.91 -21.31 12.89
N ALA A 447 -1.94 -21.94 13.46
CA ALA A 447 -1.88 -22.52 14.79
C ALA A 447 -1.02 -23.78 14.83
N GLU A 448 -1.14 -24.67 13.83
CA GLU A 448 -0.30 -25.87 13.69
C GLU A 448 1.18 -25.52 13.52
N GLN A 449 1.49 -24.51 12.71
CA GLN A 449 2.86 -24.05 12.52
C GLN A 449 3.46 -23.54 13.85
N GLN A 450 2.69 -22.77 14.62
CA GLN A 450 3.13 -22.32 15.95
C GLN A 450 3.34 -23.47 16.93
N GLU A 451 2.52 -24.52 16.87
CA GLU A 451 2.71 -25.72 17.70
C GLU A 451 3.98 -26.49 17.31
N GLN A 452 4.29 -26.59 16.02
CA GLN A 452 5.52 -27.23 15.55
C GLN A 452 6.76 -26.44 15.99
N GLU A 453 6.74 -25.12 15.88
CA GLU A 453 7.82 -24.25 16.35
C GLU A 453 8.03 -24.39 17.87
N ALA A 454 6.95 -24.48 18.65
CA ALA A 454 7.03 -24.70 20.09
C ALA A 454 7.64 -26.07 20.44
N LYS A 455 7.29 -27.14 19.71
CA LYS A 455 7.87 -28.47 19.90
C LYS A 455 9.36 -28.51 19.55
N GLN A 456 9.78 -27.82 18.49
CA GLN A 456 11.20 -27.71 18.14
C GLN A 456 12.00 -26.97 19.21
N GLN A 457 11.44 -25.89 19.76
CA GLN A 457 12.08 -25.13 20.84
C GLN A 457 12.26 -26.01 22.09
N GLN A 458 11.25 -26.79 22.48
CA GLN A 458 11.32 -27.68 23.63
C GLN A 458 12.40 -28.77 23.46
N GLN A 459 12.55 -29.33 22.25
CA GLN A 459 13.60 -30.31 21.97
C GLN A 459 15.01 -29.72 22.05
N GLN A 460 15.18 -28.46 21.67
CA GLN A 460 16.47 -27.76 21.81
C GLN A 460 16.83 -27.51 23.28
N ASP A 461 15.84 -27.14 24.09
CA ASP A 461 16.04 -26.89 25.53
C ASP A 461 16.35 -28.19 26.29
N GLU A 462 15.70 -29.30 25.93
CA GLU A 462 15.98 -30.63 26.51
C GLU A 462 17.34 -31.19 26.04
N GLY A 463 17.74 -30.95 24.79
CA GLY A 463 19.05 -31.33 24.25
C GLY A 463 20.22 -30.55 24.85
N GLY A 464 20.02 -29.28 25.22
CA GLY A 464 21.05 -28.42 25.82
C GLY A 464 21.41 -28.78 27.26
N ALA A 465 20.53 -29.47 27.99
CA ALA A 465 20.77 -29.86 29.39
C ALA A 465 21.65 -31.11 29.52
N ALA A 466 21.68 -31.99 28.51
CA ALA A 466 22.43 -33.25 28.56
C ALA A 466 23.93 -33.11 28.22
N GLY A 467 24.39 -31.96 27.71
CA GLY A 467 25.76 -31.76 27.22
C GLY A 467 26.81 -31.27 28.24
N LYS A 468 26.46 -31.09 29.52
CA LYS A 468 27.35 -30.45 30.52
C LYS A 468 28.15 -31.38 31.44
N ALA A 469 28.32 -32.65 31.08
CA ALA A 469 29.10 -33.59 31.89
C ALA A 469 30.10 -34.40 31.04
N SER A 470 31.17 -33.76 30.55
CA SER A 470 32.53 -34.32 30.51
C SER A 470 33.50 -33.31 29.91
N ALA A 471 34.04 -32.41 30.75
CA ALA A 471 35.22 -31.64 30.39
C ALA A 471 36.45 -32.46 30.77
N VAL A 472 36.93 -33.29 29.84
CA VAL A 472 38.29 -33.85 29.90
C VAL A 472 39.24 -32.75 29.40
N PRO A 473 40.29 -32.41 30.15
CA PRO A 473 41.26 -31.40 29.72
C PRO A 473 42.08 -31.94 28.55
N VAL A 474 41.96 -31.29 27.39
CA VAL A 474 42.83 -31.50 26.23
C VAL A 474 44.09 -30.65 26.44
N PRO A 475 45.31 -31.21 26.28
CA PRO A 475 46.54 -30.45 26.42
C PRO A 475 46.74 -29.46 25.26
N ASP A 476 47.39 -28.35 25.56
CA ASP A 476 47.72 -27.23 24.69
C ASP A 476 48.27 -27.66 23.32
N ALA A 477 47.49 -27.33 22.27
CA ALA A 477 47.91 -27.41 20.86
C ALA A 477 48.11 -25.99 20.29
N ALA A 478 48.92 -25.17 20.96
CA ALA A 478 49.28 -23.83 20.53
C ALA A 478 50.57 -23.76 19.69
N GLU A 479 51.01 -24.85 19.06
CA GLU A 479 52.28 -24.87 18.32
C GLU A 479 52.26 -25.69 17.01
N GLN A 480 51.20 -25.58 16.18
CA GLN A 480 51.22 -26.28 14.88
C GLN A 480 50.37 -25.67 13.75
N LEU A 481 50.21 -24.34 13.72
CA LEU A 481 49.47 -23.65 12.63
C LEU A 481 50.23 -22.46 12.02
N THR A 482 51.56 -22.46 12.12
CA THR A 482 52.47 -21.51 11.46
C THR A 482 53.53 -22.20 10.59
N ARG A 483 53.21 -23.33 9.95
CA ARG A 483 54.12 -23.98 8.98
C ARG A 483 53.58 -24.34 7.60
N ASP A 484 52.27 -24.28 7.35
CA ASP A 484 51.72 -24.75 6.05
C ASP A 484 51.28 -23.63 5.07
N ALA A 485 51.59 -22.37 5.35
CA ALA A 485 51.24 -21.24 4.47
C ALA A 485 52.35 -20.80 3.49
N LEU A 486 53.42 -21.58 3.30
CA LEU A 486 54.60 -21.18 2.50
C LEU A 486 55.04 -22.15 1.40
N SER A 487 54.15 -23.02 0.88
CA SER A 487 54.53 -23.94 -0.20
C SER A 487 53.47 -24.13 -1.29
N GLN A 488 52.92 -23.05 -1.87
CA GLN A 488 52.25 -23.13 -3.18
C GLN A 488 52.43 -21.83 -4.00
N HIS A 489 53.66 -21.59 -4.47
CA HIS A 489 53.90 -20.81 -5.68
C HIS A 489 54.78 -21.64 -6.63
N GLY A 490 54.12 -22.54 -7.36
CA GLY A 490 54.69 -23.30 -8.46
C GLY A 490 54.21 -22.72 -9.79
N GLU A 491 55.17 -22.19 -10.53
CA GLU A 491 55.28 -21.98 -11.98
C GLU A 491 54.07 -22.31 -12.86
N LYS A 492 53.61 -21.30 -13.62
CA LYS A 492 52.96 -21.52 -14.92
C LYS A 492 53.90 -21.08 -16.03
N HIS A 493 54.40 -22.07 -16.75
CA HIS A 493 55.00 -21.94 -18.07
C HIS A 493 53.92 -21.70 -19.14
N LEU A 494 54.18 -20.77 -20.07
CA LEU A 494 53.60 -20.66 -21.41
C LEU A 494 54.02 -21.87 -22.27
N PRO A 495 53.19 -22.30 -23.24
CA PRO A 495 53.17 -21.67 -24.57
C PRO A 495 51.82 -21.09 -24.99
#